data_AF-A0A842M0J0-F1
#
_entry.id   AF-A0A842M0J0-F1
#
_cell.length_a   1.000
_cell.length_b   1.000
_cell.length_c   1.000
_cell.angle_alpha   90.00
_cell.angle_beta   90.00
_cell.angle_gamma   90.00
#
_symmetry.space_group_name_H-M   'P 1'
#
loop_
_entity.id
_entity.type
_entity.pdbx_description
1 polymer ?
#
loop_
_entity_poly.entity_id
_entity_poly.type
_entity_poly.pdbx_seq_one_letter_code
_entity_poly.pdbx_strand_id
1 'polypeptide(L)'
;MSSRHSARIIIESSKAPLLLRVLSPEAQEEISERSSARLRAEEGILEVQIEARDLVSLRAAFNTWGRLLKVSLQLLEEEWGNDF
;
A
#
# COMPACT_ATOMS: atom_id res chain seq x y z
N MET A 1 5.87 2.69 -27.90
CA MET A 1 5.78 1.80 -26.73
C MET A 1 5.22 2.62 -25.58
N SER A 2 4.08 2.23 -24.99
CA SER A 2 3.57 2.91 -23.80
C SER A 2 4.41 2.43 -22.61
N SER A 3 5.31 3.27 -22.10
CA SER A 3 6.13 2.92 -20.93
C SER A 3 5.20 2.80 -19.72
N ARG A 4 4.95 1.58 -19.24
CA ARG A 4 4.25 1.37 -17.96
C ARG A 4 5.23 1.74 -16.84
N HIS A 5 4.82 2.64 -15.96
CA HIS A 5 5.63 3.09 -14.84
C HIS A 5 5.25 2.29 -13.60
N SER A 6 6.21 1.93 -12.75
CA SER A 6 5.97 1.11 -11.57
C SER A 6 6.75 1.57 -10.36
N ALA A 7 6.17 1.38 -9.17
CA ALA A 7 6.82 1.58 -7.88
C ALA A 7 6.45 0.44 -6.92
N ARG A 8 7.30 0.18 -5.94
CA ARG A 8 7.05 -0.77 -4.86
C ARG A 8 7.29 -0.07 -3.52
N ILE A 9 6.37 -0.24 -2.59
CA ILE A 9 6.56 0.14 -1.18
C ILE A 9 6.69 -1.17 -0.40
N ILE A 10 7.80 -1.31 0.32
CA ILE A 10 8.11 -2.49 1.14
C ILE A 10 8.17 -2.03 2.58
N ILE A 11 7.38 -2.66 3.44
CA ILE A 11 7.35 -2.39 4.88
C ILE A 11 7.58 -3.69 5.63
N GLU A 12 8.58 -3.67 6.51
CA GLU A 12 8.80 -4.72 7.49
C GLU A 12 7.92 -4.45 8.71
N SER A 13 7.04 -5.38 9.05
CA SER A 13 6.16 -5.31 10.20
C SER A 13 5.66 -6.69 10.58
N SER A 14 5.76 -7.04 11.85
CA SER A 14 5.10 -8.24 12.40
C SER A 14 3.57 -8.24 12.19
N LYS A 15 3.00 -7.06 11.93
CA LYS A 15 1.57 -6.85 11.66
C LYS A 15 1.24 -6.86 10.15
N ALA A 16 2.17 -7.27 9.27
CA ALA A 16 1.95 -7.29 7.82
C ALA A 16 0.65 -8.00 7.37
N PRO A 17 0.25 -9.16 7.93
CA PRO A 17 -1.04 -9.78 7.57
C PRO A 17 -2.26 -8.92 7.93
N LEU A 18 -2.18 -8.16 9.03
CA LEU A 18 -3.26 -7.27 9.45
C LEU A 18 -3.32 -6.02 8.56
N LEU A 19 -2.17 -5.43 8.25
CA LEU A 19 -2.08 -4.31 7.29
C LEU A 19 -2.64 -4.72 5.92
N LEU A 20 -2.30 -5.91 5.42
CA LEU A 20 -2.85 -6.45 4.17
C LEU A 20 -4.38 -6.47 4.22
N ARG A 21 -4.97 -7.00 5.31
CA ARG A 21 -6.44 -7.07 5.46
C ARG A 21 -7.09 -5.69 5.48
N VAL A 22 -6.52 -4.73 6.21
CA VAL A 22 -7.06 -3.37 6.34
C VAL A 22 -6.98 -2.61 5.01
N LEU A 23 -5.91 -2.81 4.24
CA LEU A 23 -5.64 -2.06 3.01
C LEU A 23 -6.19 -2.72 1.74
N SER A 24 -6.58 -4.00 1.80
CA SER A 24 -7.10 -4.74 0.64
C SER A 24 -8.31 -4.08 -0.04
N PRO A 25 -9.29 -3.48 0.67
CA PRO A 25 -10.43 -2.80 0.04
C PRO A 25 -10.00 -1.67 -0.90
N GLU A 26 -9.01 -0.87 -0.50
CA GLU A 26 -8.52 0.28 -1.27
C GLU A 26 -7.92 -0.15 -2.62
N ALA A 27 -7.26 -1.30 -2.66
CA ALA A 27 -6.73 -1.85 -3.92
C ALA A 27 -7.81 -2.37 -4.87
N GLN A 28 -9.00 -2.69 -4.36
CA GLN A 28 -10.15 -3.07 -5.19
C GLN A 28 -10.87 -1.85 -5.74
N GLU A 29 -10.92 -0.75 -4.98
CA GLU A 29 -11.54 0.51 -5.40
C GLU A 29 -10.67 1.31 -6.39
N GLU A 30 -9.34 1.27 -6.24
CA GLU A 30 -8.40 2.05 -7.08
C GLU A 30 -8.15 1.48 -8.49
N ILE A 31 -8.91 0.48 -8.95
CA ILE A 31 -8.81 -0.03 -10.32
C ILE A 31 -9.38 1.02 -11.29
N SER A 32 -8.58 2.04 -11.59
CA SER A 32 -8.86 3.05 -12.61
C SER A 32 -8.09 2.72 -13.89
N GLU A 33 -8.43 3.35 -15.01
CA GLU A 33 -7.66 3.19 -16.25
C GLU A 33 -6.22 3.75 -16.19
N ARG A 34 -5.87 4.48 -15.12
CA ARG A 34 -4.62 5.26 -15.01
C ARG A 34 -3.60 4.64 -14.06
N SER A 35 -4.05 3.91 -13.04
CA SER A 35 -3.19 3.21 -12.07
C SER A 35 -3.89 1.99 -11.48
N SER A 36 -3.08 1.03 -11.00
CA SER A 36 -3.52 -0.15 -10.27
C SER A 36 -2.52 -0.48 -9.18
N ALA A 37 -3.00 -1.02 -8.05
CA ALA A 37 -2.16 -1.51 -6.98
C ALA A 37 -2.45 -2.98 -6.67
N ARG A 38 -1.42 -3.72 -6.25
CA ARG A 38 -1.52 -5.09 -5.73
C ARG A 38 -0.79 -5.17 -4.40
N LEU A 39 -1.40 -5.84 -3.44
CA LEU A 39 -0.82 -6.03 -2.12
C LEU A 39 -0.50 -7.50 -1.89
N ARG A 40 0.61 -7.73 -1.18
CA ARG A 40 1.01 -9.06 -0.70
C ARG A 40 1.60 -8.91 0.69
N ALA A 41 1.35 -9.90 1.55
CA ALA A 41 2.05 -10.00 2.82
C ALA A 41 2.59 -11.42 3.01
N GLU A 42 3.86 -11.52 3.33
CA GLU A 42 4.58 -12.77 3.53
C GLU A 42 5.75 -12.51 4.49
N GLU A 43 6.02 -13.44 5.42
CA GLU A 43 7.19 -13.38 6.32
C GLU A 43 7.40 -12.05 7.08
N GLY A 44 6.32 -11.39 7.51
CA GLY A 44 6.42 -10.10 8.22
C GLY A 44 6.76 -8.91 7.31
N ILE A 45 6.59 -9.07 6.00
CA ILE A 45 6.74 -8.02 5.00
C ILE A 45 5.39 -7.75 4.37
N LEU A 46 5.01 -6.48 4.28
CA LEU A 46 3.95 -5.99 3.41
C LEU A 46 4.57 -5.35 2.18
N GLU A 47 4.14 -5.78 1.00
CA GLU A 47 4.47 -5.16 -0.27
C GLU A 47 3.22 -4.55 -0.91
N VAL A 48 3.37 -3.30 -1.36
CA VAL A 48 2.42 -2.63 -2.26
C VAL A 48 3.10 -2.39 -3.60
N GLN A 49 2.64 -3.08 -4.65
CA GLN A 49 3.11 -2.91 -6.01
C GLN A 49 2.14 -1.99 -6.76
N ILE A 50 2.64 -0.85 -7.25
CA ILE A 50 1.86 0.17 -7.95
C ILE A 50 2.31 0.20 -9.40
N GLU A 51 1.36 0.16 -10.33
CA GLU A 51 1.59 0.34 -11.76
C GLU A 51 0.72 1.48 -12.29
N ALA A 52 1.26 2.30 -13.18
CA ALA A 52 0.56 3.45 -13.74
C ALA A 52 0.96 3.75 -15.19
N ARG A 53 0.11 4.48 -15.91
CA ARG A 53 0.31 4.84 -17.32
C ARG A 53 1.42 5.87 -17.53
N ASP A 54 1.59 6.78 -16.58
CA ASP A 54 2.57 7.87 -16.63
C ASP A 54 3.11 8.20 -15.23
N LEU A 55 4.19 8.98 -15.17
CA LEU A 55 4.82 9.38 -13.91
C LEU A 55 3.90 10.23 -13.01
N VAL A 56 2.99 11.02 -13.59
CA VAL A 56 2.08 11.86 -12.82
C VAL A 56 1.08 10.99 -12.05
N SER A 57 0.52 9.99 -12.72
CA SER A 57 -0.38 8.98 -12.18
C SER A 57 0.36 8.09 -11.16
N LEU A 58 1.61 7.69 -11.45
CA LEU A 58 2.43 6.94 -10.49
C LEU A 58 2.66 7.73 -9.21
N ARG A 59 3.04 9.01 -9.31
CA ARG A 59 3.26 9.89 -8.16
C ARG A 59 1.99 10.06 -7.33
N ALA A 60 0.85 10.25 -7.99
CA ALA A 60 -0.44 10.38 -7.32
C ALA A 60 -0.78 9.11 -6.54
N ALA A 61 -0.73 7.94 -7.19
CA ALA A 61 -1.00 6.65 -6.56
C ALA A 61 -0.02 6.37 -5.41
N PHE A 62 1.29 6.54 -5.63
CA PHE A 62 2.31 6.36 -4.60
C PHE A 62 2.05 7.20 -3.35
N ASN A 63 1.66 8.47 -3.53
CA ASN A 63 1.33 9.35 -2.40
C ASN A 63 0.03 8.94 -1.68
N THR A 64 -0.96 8.42 -2.40
CA THR A 64 -2.18 7.88 -1.77
C THR A 64 -1.83 6.67 -0.92
N TRP A 65 -1.13 5.69 -1.48
CA TRP A 65 -0.69 4.49 -0.76
C TRP A 65 0.19 4.82 0.45
N GLY A 66 1.14 5.76 0.31
CA GLY A 66 1.97 6.20 1.43
C GLY A 66 1.16 6.81 2.58
N ARG A 67 0.08 7.55 2.28
CA ARG A 67 -0.81 8.09 3.32
C ARG A 67 -1.67 7.02 3.99
N LEU A 68 -2.24 6.10 3.21
CA LEU A 68 -3.01 4.97 3.74
C LEU A 68 -2.14 4.12 4.68
N LEU A 69 -0.94 3.75 4.23
CA LEU A 69 0.03 3.02 5.03
C LEU A 69 0.39 3.75 6.33
N LYS A 70 0.66 5.05 6.25
CA LYS A 70 0.96 5.87 7.44
C LYS A 70 -0.19 5.81 8.45
N VAL A 71 -1.43 6.04 8.02
CA VAL A 71 -2.59 6.04 8.93
C VAL A 71 -2.81 4.64 9.52
N SER A 72 -2.72 3.59 8.70
CA SER A 72 -2.87 2.21 9.20
C SER A 72 -1.78 1.83 10.21
N LEU A 73 -0.53 2.23 9.99
CA LEU A 73 0.55 2.00 10.94
C LEU A 73 0.31 2.74 12.26
N GLN A 74 -0.08 4.02 12.20
CA GLN A 74 -0.37 4.83 13.39
C GLN A 74 -1.49 4.21 14.23
N LEU A 75 -2.60 3.81 13.61
CA LEU A 75 -3.72 3.17 14.31
C LEU A 75 -3.28 1.87 14.98
N LEU A 76 -2.47 1.05 14.29
CA LEU A 76 -1.97 -0.20 14.84
C LEU A 76 -0.91 -0.02 15.93
N GLU A 77 -0.17 1.08 15.94
CA GLU A 77 0.76 1.45 17.01
C GLU A 77 -0.01 1.97 18.24
N GLU A 78 -1.02 2.83 18.03
CA GLU A 78 -1.83 3.43 19.08
C GLU A 78 -2.76 2.43 19.78
N GLU A 79 -3.41 1.53 19.05
CA GLU A 79 -4.31 0.51 19.62
C GLU A 79 -3.59 -0.58 20.43
N TRP A 80 -2.26 -0.71 20.30
CA TRP A 80 -1.48 -1.80 20.91
C TRP A 80 -0.34 -1.31 21.80
N GLY A 81 -0.25 0.01 22.03
CA GLY A 81 0.65 0.63 23.01
C GLY A 81 0.11 0.62 24.46
N ASN A 82 -1.07 0.05 24.69
CA ASN A 82 -1.73 -0.01 26.01
C ASN A 82 -1.78 -1.40 26.65
N ASP A 83 -1.23 -2.44 25.99
CA ASP A 83 -1.26 -3.83 26.50
C ASP A 83 0.16 -4.42 26.70
N PHE A 84 1.05 -3.67 27.34
CA PHE A 84 2.26 -4.19 28.01
C PHE A 84 2.53 -3.46 29.33
#